data_AF-A0A7J4KSS0-F1
#
_entry.id   AF-A0A7J4KSS0-F1
#
_cell.length_a   1.000
_cell.length_b   1.000
_cell.length_c   1.000
_cell.angle_alpha   90.00
_cell.angle_beta   90.00
_cell.angle_gamma   90.00
#
_symmetry.space_group_name_H-M   'P 1'
#
loop_
_entity.id
_entity.type
_entity.pdbx_description
1 polymer ?
#
loop_
_entity_poly.entity_id
_entity_poly.type
_entity_poly.pdbx_seq_one_letter_code
_entity_poly.pdbx_strand_id
1 'polypeptide(L)'
;EIADRQYSNYDFHNPTVELKNFLWEAFASHYLEIAKSRAYNSGNEFSKKEQEQAVFTLNYCLDLMLKLWAPVNPIITFKIYKTLHGKDIHSEKFPKAEKVKAKIKTRELMQLDSEIWKAKKEKGLALNAEVKKAVLPEWAKPISKDLQKCHKIKELEFGKETRVEF
;
A
#
# COMPACT_ATOMS: atom_id res chain seq x y z
N GLU A 1 -15.74 7.41 3.56
CA GLU A 1 -16.70 7.98 4.54
C GLU A 1 -16.28 9.38 4.99
N ILE A 2 -15.08 9.55 5.56
CA ILE A 2 -14.60 10.86 6.04
C ILE A 2 -14.65 11.94 4.94
N ALA A 3 -14.06 11.67 3.77
CA ALA A 3 -14.05 12.60 2.65
C ALA A 3 -15.45 13.00 2.18
N ASP A 4 -16.32 12.01 1.93
CA ASP A 4 -17.70 12.23 1.49
C ASP A 4 -18.49 13.14 2.46
N ARG A 5 -18.40 12.84 3.76
CA ARG A 5 -19.06 13.61 4.81
C ARG A 5 -18.49 15.03 4.94
N GLN A 6 -17.17 15.20 4.90
CA GLN A 6 -16.55 16.51 5.12
C GLN A 6 -16.69 17.43 3.91
N TYR A 7 -16.51 16.92 2.69
CA TYR A 7 -16.79 17.69 1.48
C TYR A 7 -18.25 18.14 1.39
N SER A 8 -19.20 17.31 1.83
CA SER A 8 -20.62 17.69 1.91
C SER A 8 -20.90 18.85 2.88
N ASN A 9 -20.01 19.06 3.86
CA ASN A 9 -20.08 20.15 4.83
C ASN A 9 -19.14 21.32 4.49
N TYR A 10 -18.66 21.40 3.24
CA TYR A 10 -17.70 22.41 2.77
C TYR A 10 -16.36 22.44 3.53
N ASP A 11 -16.02 21.35 4.22
CA ASP A 11 -14.72 21.14 4.83
C ASP A 11 -13.81 20.39 3.85
N PHE A 12 -12.96 21.14 3.16
CA PHE A 12 -11.98 20.59 2.22
C PHE A 12 -10.62 20.33 2.88
N HIS A 13 -10.35 20.92 4.05
CA HIS A 13 -9.03 20.85 4.68
C HIS A 13 -8.80 19.50 5.34
N ASN A 14 -9.67 19.14 6.29
CA ASN A 14 -9.51 17.90 7.06
C ASN A 14 -9.46 16.63 6.19
N PRO A 15 -10.34 16.43 5.20
CA PRO A 15 -10.26 15.21 4.39
C PRO A 15 -9.01 15.20 3.54
N THR A 16 -8.51 16.35 3.10
CA THR A 16 -7.25 16.45 2.33
C THR A 16 -6.04 16.05 3.16
N VAL A 17 -5.98 16.47 4.43
CA VAL A 17 -4.90 16.08 5.35
C VAL A 17 -4.89 14.56 5.54
N GLU A 18 -6.05 13.96 5.78
CA GLU A 18 -6.19 12.50 5.94
C GLU A 18 -5.85 11.74 4.66
N LEU A 19 -6.33 12.21 3.50
CA LEU A 19 -6.01 11.62 2.20
C LEU A 19 -4.52 11.71 1.89
N LYS A 20 -3.87 12.83 2.23
CA LYS A 20 -2.41 13.01 2.11
C LYS A 20 -1.67 12.01 2.98
N ASN A 21 -2.05 11.92 4.25
CA ASN A 21 -1.46 10.99 5.20
C ASN A 21 -1.60 9.54 4.71
N PHE A 22 -2.78 9.13 4.26
CA PHE A 22 -2.99 7.81 3.68
C PHE A 22 -2.13 7.57 2.43
N LEU A 23 -2.14 8.50 1.49
CA LEU A 23 -1.40 8.36 0.23
C LEU A 23 0.11 8.21 0.48
N TRP A 24 0.67 9.06 1.35
CA TRP A 24 2.10 9.11 1.58
C TRP A 24 2.55 8.06 2.59
N GLU A 25 2.00 8.10 3.80
CA GLU A 25 2.50 7.30 4.93
C GLU A 25 2.08 5.84 4.84
N ALA A 26 0.92 5.51 4.27
CA ALA A 26 0.44 4.12 4.20
C ALA A 26 0.61 3.52 2.80
N PHE A 27 0.05 4.15 1.77
CA PHE A 27 0.00 3.57 0.43
C PHE A 27 1.38 3.58 -0.23
N ALA A 28 2.01 4.76 -0.34
CA ALA A 28 3.30 4.89 -1.01
C ALA A 28 4.44 4.27 -0.19
N SER A 29 4.56 4.61 1.09
CA SER A 29 5.66 4.14 1.93
C SER A 29 5.66 2.64 2.21
N HIS A 30 4.49 1.97 2.24
CA HIS A 30 4.40 0.56 2.60
C HIS A 30 3.74 -0.31 1.54
N TYR A 31 2.47 -0.02 1.21
CA TYR A 31 1.69 -0.93 0.35
C TYR A 31 2.31 -1.10 -1.04
N LEU A 32 2.78 0.00 -1.66
CA LEU A 32 3.45 -0.06 -2.96
C LEU A 32 4.72 -0.91 -2.91
N GLU A 33 5.58 -0.72 -1.92
CA GLU A 33 6.84 -1.47 -1.79
C GLU A 33 6.58 -2.97 -1.60
N ILE A 34 5.62 -3.33 -0.74
CA ILE A 34 5.23 -4.72 -0.51
C ILE A 34 4.64 -5.35 -1.77
N ALA A 35 3.70 -4.66 -2.44
CA ALA A 35 3.00 -5.20 -3.61
C ALA A 35 3.85 -5.22 -4.89
N LYS A 36 4.91 -4.41 -4.95
CA LYS A 36 5.76 -4.22 -6.14
C LYS A 36 6.27 -5.54 -6.72
N SER A 37 6.82 -6.39 -5.86
CA SER A 37 7.39 -7.68 -6.27
C SER A 37 6.35 -8.58 -6.94
N ARG A 38 5.15 -8.66 -6.35
CA ARG A 38 4.02 -9.42 -6.88
C ARG A 38 3.43 -8.82 -8.16
N ALA A 39 3.36 -7.50 -8.26
CA ALA A 39 2.82 -6.82 -9.43
C ALA A 39 3.73 -6.95 -10.67
N TYR A 40 5.05 -6.76 -10.49
CA TYR A 40 6.01 -6.93 -11.58
C TYR A 40 6.23 -8.41 -11.91
N ASN A 41 6.33 -9.27 -10.88
CA ASN A 41 6.55 -10.70 -11.01
C ASN A 41 7.71 -11.10 -11.94
N SER A 42 8.77 -10.28 -12.01
CA SER A 42 9.87 -10.47 -12.98
C SER A 42 10.61 -11.80 -12.83
N GLY A 43 10.57 -12.41 -11.64
CA GLY A 43 11.17 -13.71 -11.36
C GLY A 43 10.22 -14.90 -11.52
N ASN A 44 8.97 -14.70 -11.99
CA ASN A 44 7.92 -15.73 -12.04
C ASN A 44 7.67 -16.44 -10.69
N GLU A 45 7.86 -15.72 -9.59
CA GLU A 45 7.77 -16.27 -8.24
C GLU A 45 6.32 -16.27 -7.71
N PHE A 46 5.46 -15.48 -8.34
CA PHE A 46 4.03 -15.45 -8.13
C PHE A 46 3.32 -16.09 -9.33
N SER A 47 2.21 -16.76 -9.07
CA SER A 47 1.29 -17.21 -10.11
C SER A 47 0.72 -16.01 -10.86
N LYS A 48 0.32 -16.22 -12.11
CA LYS A 48 -0.35 -15.20 -12.93
C LYS A 48 -1.57 -14.60 -12.21
N LYS A 49 -2.34 -15.42 -11.49
CA LYS A 49 -3.49 -14.99 -10.70
C LYS A 49 -3.10 -14.05 -9.56
N GLU A 50 -2.05 -14.36 -8.80
CA GLU A 50 -1.53 -13.48 -7.74
C GLU A 50 -1.06 -12.13 -8.30
N GLN A 51 -0.39 -12.15 -9.46
CA GLN A 51 0.04 -10.93 -10.16
C GLN A 51 -1.16 -10.08 -10.58
N GLU A 52 -2.15 -10.67 -11.25
CA GLU A 52 -3.37 -9.98 -11.69
C GLU A 52 -4.14 -9.38 -10.51
N GLN A 53 -4.20 -10.08 -9.37
CA GLN A 53 -4.81 -9.55 -8.14
C GLN A 53 -4.08 -8.31 -7.61
N ALA A 54 -2.74 -8.30 -7.66
CA ALA A 54 -1.95 -7.14 -7.27
C ALA A 54 -2.19 -5.95 -8.19
N VAL A 55 -2.12 -6.17 -9.51
CA VAL A 55 -2.36 -5.15 -10.52
C VAL A 55 -3.78 -4.59 -10.41
N PHE A 56 -4.78 -5.45 -10.23
CA PHE A 56 -6.16 -5.03 -10.01
C PHE A 56 -6.29 -4.11 -8.80
N THR A 57 -5.72 -4.52 -7.66
CA THR A 57 -5.84 -3.75 -6.41
C THR A 57 -5.13 -2.41 -6.52
N LEU A 58 -3.96 -2.35 -7.15
CA LEU A 58 -3.23 -1.10 -7.39
C LEU A 58 -4.03 -0.13 -8.27
N ASN A 59 -4.62 -0.62 -9.37
CA ASN A 59 -5.48 0.20 -10.23
C ASN A 59 -6.74 0.68 -9.49
N TYR A 60 -7.37 -0.21 -8.73
CA TYR A 60 -8.55 0.12 -7.93
C TYR A 60 -8.25 1.23 -6.90
N CYS A 61 -7.14 1.09 -6.16
CA CYS A 61 -6.70 2.11 -5.21
C CYS A 61 -6.37 3.43 -5.91
N LEU A 62 -5.66 3.40 -7.04
CA LEU A 62 -5.35 4.61 -7.81
C LEU A 62 -6.61 5.34 -8.26
N ASP A 63 -7.58 4.63 -8.84
CA ASP A 63 -8.84 5.21 -9.29
C ASP A 63 -9.64 5.85 -8.16
N LEU A 64 -9.73 5.15 -7.01
CA LEU A 64 -10.39 5.70 -5.83
C LEU A 64 -9.68 6.96 -5.33
N MET A 65 -8.35 6.93 -5.23
CA MET A 65 -7.58 8.11 -4.80
C MET A 65 -7.79 9.27 -5.76
N LEU A 66 -7.70 9.08 -7.07
CA LEU A 66 -7.93 10.14 -8.04
C LEU A 66 -9.32 10.79 -7.86
N LYS A 67 -10.37 9.97 -7.67
CA LYS A 67 -11.73 10.47 -7.45
C LYS A 67 -11.90 11.20 -6.12
N LEU A 68 -11.27 10.69 -5.05
CA LEU A 68 -11.27 11.34 -3.73
C LEU A 68 -10.54 12.69 -3.74
N TRP A 69 -9.47 12.80 -4.53
CA TRP A 69 -8.67 14.02 -4.66
C TRP A 69 -9.22 15.03 -5.67
N ALA A 70 -10.10 14.62 -6.58
CA ALA A 70 -10.62 15.48 -7.66
C ALA A 70 -11.23 16.81 -7.18
N PRO A 71 -11.98 16.88 -6.06
CA PRO A 71 -12.52 18.16 -5.57
C PRO A 71 -11.46 19.18 -5.14
N VAL A 72 -10.24 18.73 -4.83
CA VAL A 72 -9.15 19.58 -4.27
C VAL A 72 -8.05 19.81 -5.30
N ASN A 73 -7.75 18.80 -6.13
CA ASN A 73 -6.69 18.82 -7.14
C ASN A 73 -7.25 18.51 -8.55
N PRO A 74 -8.15 19.34 -9.10
CA PRO A 74 -8.96 18.98 -10.26
C PRO A 74 -8.19 18.79 -11.57
N ILE A 75 -7.11 19.56 -11.77
CA ILE A 75 -6.37 19.55 -13.04
C ILE A 75 -5.52 18.28 -13.17
N ILE A 76 -4.74 17.95 -12.13
CA ILE A 76 -3.84 16.79 -12.19
C ILE A 76 -4.61 15.48 -12.14
N THR A 77 -5.67 15.41 -11.33
CA THR A 77 -6.55 14.23 -11.28
C THR A 77 -7.24 14.00 -12.61
N PHE A 78 -7.74 15.05 -13.27
CA PHE A 78 -8.26 14.98 -14.64
C PHE A 78 -7.21 14.47 -15.61
N LYS A 79 -6.00 15.04 -15.62
CA LYS A 79 -4.95 14.66 -16.56
C LYS A 79 -4.58 13.18 -16.43
N ILE A 80 -4.40 12.69 -15.21
CA ILE A 80 -4.07 11.28 -14.95
C ILE A 80 -5.24 10.39 -15.37
N TYR A 81 -6.46 10.70 -14.94
CA TYR A 81 -7.64 9.89 -15.23
C TYR A 81 -7.95 9.83 -16.73
N LYS A 82 -7.82 10.96 -17.44
CA LYS A 82 -7.96 11.02 -18.90
C LYS A 82 -6.91 10.18 -19.60
N THR A 83 -5.68 10.14 -19.10
CA THR A 83 -4.59 9.34 -19.67
C THR A 83 -4.83 7.85 -19.48
N LEU A 84 -5.34 7.43 -18.31
CA LEU A 84 -5.57 6.02 -18.00
C LEU A 84 -6.86 5.48 -18.63
N HIS A 85 -7.94 6.26 -18.62
CA HIS A 85 -9.29 5.79 -18.95
C HIS A 85 -9.90 6.46 -20.18
N GLY A 86 -9.30 7.52 -20.71
CA GLY A 86 -9.89 8.32 -21.79
C GLY A 86 -11.11 9.13 -21.36
N LYS A 87 -11.43 9.21 -20.06
CA LYS A 87 -12.63 9.85 -19.51
C LYS A 87 -12.31 11.14 -18.74
N ASP A 88 -13.34 11.96 -18.54
CA ASP A 88 -13.28 13.10 -17.63
C ASP A 88 -13.69 12.65 -16.22
N ILE A 89 -12.79 12.79 -15.26
CA ILE A 89 -13.04 12.41 -13.87
C ILE A 89 -14.14 13.26 -13.22
N HIS A 90 -14.34 14.50 -13.67
CA HIS A 90 -15.33 15.42 -13.10
C HIS A 90 -16.76 15.07 -13.51
N SER A 91 -16.92 14.17 -14.50
CA SER A 91 -18.20 13.56 -14.88
C SER A 91 -18.48 12.25 -14.13
N GLU A 92 -17.53 11.75 -13.34
CA GLU A 92 -17.67 10.49 -12.60
C GLU A 92 -18.38 10.72 -11.26
N LYS A 93 -19.07 9.67 -10.77
CA LYS A 93 -19.66 9.70 -9.43
C LYS A 93 -18.57 9.68 -8.36
N PHE A 94 -18.77 10.47 -7.30
CA PHE A 94 -17.96 10.39 -6.10
C PHE A 94 -18.06 8.98 -5.49
N PRO A 95 -16.94 8.38 -5.04
CA PRO A 95 -16.92 6.99 -4.61
C PRO A 95 -17.73 6.80 -3.32
N LYS A 96 -18.50 5.71 -3.26
CA LYS A 96 -19.20 5.28 -2.05
C LYS A 96 -18.27 4.40 -1.22
N ALA A 97 -18.33 4.56 0.09
CA ALA A 97 -17.55 3.72 0.98
C ALA A 97 -18.12 2.31 1.07
N GLU A 98 -17.25 1.32 0.99
CA GLU A 98 -17.58 -0.09 1.16
C GLU A 98 -17.03 -0.60 2.49
N LYS A 99 -17.85 -1.34 3.23
CA LYS A 99 -17.41 -1.98 4.48
C LYS A 99 -16.73 -3.29 4.16
N VAL A 100 -15.40 -3.29 4.23
CA VAL A 100 -14.58 -4.49 4.04
C VAL A 100 -14.02 -4.94 5.39
N LYS A 101 -14.13 -6.24 5.70
CA LYS A 101 -13.44 -6.83 6.84
C LYS A 101 -12.00 -7.17 6.44
N ALA A 102 -11.05 -6.34 6.86
CA ALA A 102 -9.64 -6.64 6.69
C ALA A 102 -9.20 -7.70 7.71
N LYS A 103 -8.48 -8.74 7.25
CA LYS A 103 -7.88 -9.76 8.14
C LYS A 103 -6.62 -9.26 8.84
N ILE A 104 -5.97 -8.26 8.26
CA ILE A 104 -4.72 -7.66 8.74
C ILE A 104 -5.00 -6.20 9.02
N LYS A 105 -4.58 -5.71 10.19
CA LYS A 105 -4.72 -4.29 10.51
C LYS A 105 -3.59 -3.51 9.83
N THR A 106 -3.94 -2.45 9.13
CA THR A 106 -2.98 -1.58 8.43
C THR A 106 -1.85 -1.11 9.34
N ARG A 107 -2.17 -0.71 10.58
CA ARG A 107 -1.17 -0.26 11.56
C ARG A 107 -0.15 -1.34 11.93
N GLU A 108 -0.59 -2.59 12.11
CA GLU A 108 0.29 -3.71 12.44
C GLU A 108 1.24 -4.01 11.27
N LEU A 109 0.74 -3.92 10.04
CA LEU A 109 1.55 -4.06 8.83
C LEU A 109 2.61 -2.96 8.70
N MET A 110 2.21 -1.70 8.82
CA MET A 110 3.12 -0.56 8.71
C MET A 110 4.21 -0.58 9.78
N GLN A 111 3.84 -0.98 11.00
CA GLN A 111 4.79 -1.12 12.10
C GLN A 111 5.82 -2.22 11.81
N LEU A 112 5.38 -3.40 11.36
CA LEU A 112 6.27 -4.51 11.03
C LEU A 112 7.28 -4.13 9.94
N ASP A 113 6.80 -3.49 8.86
CA ASP A 113 7.62 -3.05 7.73
C ASP A 113 8.67 -2.01 8.18
N SER A 114 8.23 -1.03 8.98
CA SER A 114 9.10 -0.01 9.58
C SER A 114 10.16 -0.60 10.52
N GLU A 115 9.81 -1.60 11.32
CA GLU A 115 10.75 -2.29 12.22
C GLU A 115 11.90 -2.94 11.44
N ILE A 116 11.60 -3.63 10.33
CA ILE A 116 12.61 -4.29 9.50
C ILE A 116 13.52 -3.26 8.81
N TRP A 117 12.96 -2.18 8.26
CA TRP A 117 13.75 -1.12 7.65
C TRP A 117 14.58 -0.34 8.65
N LYS A 118 14.05 -0.09 9.85
CA LYS A 118 14.81 0.54 10.94
C LYS A 118 16.02 -0.31 11.31
N ALA A 119 15.85 -1.63 11.46
CA ALA A 119 16.95 -2.53 11.75
C ALA A 119 18.03 -2.54 10.64
N LYS A 120 17.64 -2.43 9.37
CA LYS A 120 18.60 -2.24 8.25
C LYS A 120 19.39 -0.94 8.41
N LYS A 121 18.67 0.17 8.64
CA LYS A 121 19.25 1.50 8.74
C LYS A 121 20.22 1.63 9.93
N GLU A 122 19.88 1.04 11.07
CA GLU A 122 20.74 1.02 12.26
C GLU A 122 22.07 0.28 12.02
N LYS A 123 22.10 -0.66 11.07
CA LYS A 123 23.32 -1.34 10.62
C LYS A 123 24.00 -0.70 9.41
N GLY A 124 23.53 0.46 8.96
CA GLY A 124 24.06 1.15 7.78
C GLY A 124 23.78 0.44 6.45
N LEU A 125 22.82 -0.48 6.42
CA LEU A 125 22.46 -1.25 5.23
C LEU A 125 21.41 -0.51 4.39
N ALA A 126 21.48 -0.70 3.06
CA ALA A 126 20.42 -0.24 2.16
C ALA A 126 19.09 -0.96 2.46
N LEU A 127 17.95 -0.33 2.19
CA LEU A 127 16.63 -0.92 2.44
C LEU A 127 16.40 -2.22 1.64
N ASN A 128 17.04 -2.34 0.48
CA ASN A 128 17.04 -3.52 -0.37
C ASN A 128 18.15 -4.52 -0.04
N ALA A 129 18.89 -4.33 1.05
CA ALA A 129 19.87 -5.31 1.52
C ALA A 129 19.17 -6.60 1.93
N GLU A 130 19.86 -7.72 1.76
CA GLU A 130 19.36 -9.03 2.14
C GLU A 130 19.22 -9.17 3.66
N VAL A 131 18.22 -9.93 4.09
CA VAL A 131 18.03 -10.37 5.49
C VAL A 131 18.28 -11.88 5.52
N LYS A 132 19.30 -12.33 6.24
CA LYS A 132 19.62 -13.76 6.34
C LYS A 132 18.48 -14.55 6.96
N LYS A 133 18.00 -14.08 8.11
CA LYS A 133 16.91 -14.72 8.84
C LYS A 133 15.97 -13.68 9.44
N ALA A 134 14.67 -13.93 9.35
CA ALA A 134 13.65 -13.13 10.01
C ALA A 134 12.65 -14.02 10.77
N VAL A 135 12.26 -13.59 11.96
CA VAL A 135 11.12 -14.12 12.71
C VAL A 135 10.02 -13.06 12.62
N LEU A 136 8.88 -13.39 12.03
CA LEU A 136 7.73 -12.48 11.88
C LEU A 136 6.56 -12.92 12.76
N PRO A 137 5.64 -12.01 13.11
CA PRO A 137 4.45 -12.38 13.87
C PRO A 137 3.54 -13.34 13.09
N GLU A 138 2.85 -14.22 13.83
CA GLU A 138 1.95 -15.25 13.28
C GLU A 138 0.87 -14.70 12.34
N TRP A 139 0.34 -13.50 12.62
CA TRP A 139 -0.69 -12.87 11.77
C TRP A 139 -0.17 -12.54 10.36
N ALA A 140 1.16 -12.45 10.16
CA ALA A 140 1.78 -12.12 8.88
C ALA A 140 1.90 -13.34 7.94
N LYS A 141 1.61 -14.56 8.41
CA LYS A 141 1.64 -15.79 7.59
C LYS A 141 0.95 -15.65 6.22
N PRO A 142 -0.26 -15.08 6.11
CA PRO A 142 -0.98 -14.98 4.84
C PRO A 142 -0.31 -14.07 3.79
N ILE A 143 0.57 -13.15 4.22
CA ILE A 143 1.29 -12.19 3.36
C ILE A 143 2.80 -12.41 3.37
N SER A 144 3.24 -13.53 3.93
CA SER A 144 4.66 -13.85 4.15
C SER A 144 5.48 -13.83 2.86
N LYS A 145 4.90 -14.30 1.76
CA LYS A 145 5.55 -14.29 0.44
C LYS A 145 5.83 -12.86 -0.04
N ASP A 146 4.89 -11.94 0.13
CA ASP A 146 5.09 -10.53 -0.23
C ASP A 146 6.18 -9.89 0.65
N LEU A 147 6.15 -10.14 1.98
CA LEU A 147 7.15 -9.61 2.92
C LEU A 147 8.56 -10.17 2.67
N GLN A 148 8.69 -11.48 2.40
CA GLN A 148 9.97 -12.10 2.06
C GLN A 148 10.59 -11.45 0.83
N LYS A 149 9.78 -11.14 -0.18
CA LYS A 149 10.26 -10.49 -1.41
C LYS A 149 10.57 -9.02 -1.22
N CYS A 150 9.71 -8.29 -0.49
CA CYS A 150 9.95 -6.88 -0.15
C CYS A 150 11.29 -6.70 0.57
N HIS A 151 11.55 -7.54 1.58
CA HIS A 151 12.72 -7.38 2.44
C HIS A 151 13.92 -8.24 2.07
N LYS A 152 13.82 -9.07 1.02
CA LYS A 152 14.84 -10.06 0.62
C LYS A 152 15.25 -10.97 1.78
N ILE A 153 14.26 -11.58 2.42
CA ILE A 153 14.46 -12.53 3.52
C ILE A 153 14.80 -13.90 2.93
N LYS A 154 15.94 -14.48 3.33
CA LYS A 154 16.35 -15.84 2.94
C LYS A 154 15.66 -16.92 3.76
N GLU A 155 15.70 -16.80 5.08
CA GLU A 155 15.07 -17.73 6.02
C GLU A 155 13.96 -17.02 6.79
N LEU A 156 12.73 -17.53 6.68
CA LEU A 156 11.58 -16.98 7.40
C LEU A 156 11.01 -17.98 8.40
N GLU A 157 10.91 -17.53 9.65
CA GLU A 157 10.21 -18.22 10.74
C GLU A 157 9.07 -17.34 11.29
N PHE A 158 8.18 -17.94 12.07
CA PHE A 158 7.09 -17.23 12.74
C PHE A 158 7.18 -17.40 14.25
N GLY A 159 6.95 -16.32 14.98
CA GLY A 159 7.06 -16.28 16.43
C GLY A 159 6.25 -15.15 17.07
N LYS A 160 6.44 -14.95 18.37
CA LYS A 160 5.75 -13.88 19.12
C LYS A 160 6.36 -12.50 18.90
N GLU A 161 7.67 -12.44 18.62
CA GLU A 161 8.42 -11.18 18.49
C GLU A 161 9.09 -11.10 17.12
N THR A 162 9.11 -9.90 16.55
CA THR A 162 9.84 -9.61 15.31
C THR A 162 11.35 -9.62 15.60
N ARG A 163 12.12 -10.42 14.86
CA ARG A 163 13.60 -10.43 14.93
C ARG A 163 14.18 -10.54 13.53
N VAL A 164 15.27 -9.82 13.26
CA VAL A 164 15.97 -9.85 11.96
C VAL A 164 17.47 -9.97 12.13
N GLU A 165 18.07 -10.84 11.33
CA GLU A 165 19.50 -11.14 11.29
C GLU A 165 20.03 -10.87 9.87
N PHE A 166 21.20 -10.23 9.79
CA PHE A 166 21.80 -9.72 8.56
C PHE A 166 23.13 -10.42 8.25
#